data_AF-A0A328PVF4-F1
#
_entry.id   AF-A0A328PVF4-F1
#
_cell.length_a   1.000
_cell.length_b   1.000
_cell.length_c   1.000
_cell.angle_alpha   90.00
_cell.angle_beta   90.00
_cell.angle_gamma   90.00
#
_symmetry.space_group_name_H-M   'P 1'
#
loop_
_entity.id
_entity.type
_entity.pdbx_description
1 polymer ?
#
loop_
_entity_poly.entity_id
_entity_poly.type
_entity_poly.pdbx_seq_one_letter_code
_entity_poly.pdbx_strand_id
1 'polypeptide(L)'
;MYKDQLEMLIKFLGEDLLKSENQRKLEDLVLSKIKRKEDFQSINDFVKSLDNYELRDFLYQKLLERFFKLFNLVYIDENLKYGDQKYTIEIDYQTFDSLIDLLNESEINGEIVFYLLSNDLRSRIEIIKQLIKGRSKKEWNDEELRSFINNLKPLTKKFLGLLTEKGKLPSEEIISNLNLKNKKSVSALVSAITRNAPNDKEKLIFKEKEYITINGKYRDKIFKMLNIKNKAG
;
A
#
# COMPACT_ATOMS: atom_id res chain seq x y z
N MET A 1 1.80 -14.54 -16.89
CA MET A 1 1.86 -15.67 -15.94
C MET A 1 0.52 -15.93 -15.25
N TYR A 2 0.01 -15.04 -14.38
CA TYR A 2 -1.28 -15.30 -13.69
C TYR A 2 -2.49 -15.26 -14.64
N LYS A 3 -2.47 -14.37 -15.65
CA LYS A 3 -3.41 -14.41 -16.77
C LYS A 3 -3.42 -15.79 -17.45
N ASP A 4 -2.26 -16.30 -17.83
CA ASP A 4 -2.15 -17.61 -18.52
C ASP A 4 -2.67 -18.77 -17.65
N GLN A 5 -2.45 -18.70 -16.34
CA GLN A 5 -3.01 -19.67 -15.38
C GLN A 5 -4.53 -19.57 -15.29
N LEU A 6 -5.09 -18.36 -15.31
CA LEU A 6 -6.54 -18.16 -15.33
C LEU A 6 -7.14 -18.65 -16.65
N GLU A 7 -6.53 -18.31 -17.79
CA GLU A 7 -6.91 -18.81 -19.11
C GLU A 7 -6.95 -20.34 -19.15
N MET A 8 -5.92 -20.99 -18.58
CA MET A 8 -5.86 -22.44 -18.49
C MET A 8 -6.99 -23.00 -17.61
N LEU A 9 -7.21 -22.43 -16.43
CA LEU A 9 -8.31 -22.84 -15.54
C LEU A 9 -9.67 -22.73 -16.22
N ILE A 10 -9.93 -21.63 -16.93
CA ILE A 10 -11.19 -21.43 -17.66
C ILE A 10 -11.30 -22.42 -18.83
N LYS A 11 -10.22 -22.71 -19.56
CA LYS A 11 -10.25 -23.72 -20.63
C LYS A 11 -10.58 -25.12 -20.12
N PHE A 12 -10.13 -25.48 -18.91
CA PHE A 12 -10.38 -26.81 -18.33
C PHE A 12 -11.71 -26.93 -17.60
N LEU A 13 -12.15 -25.88 -16.91
CA LEU A 13 -13.33 -25.92 -16.03
C LEU A 13 -14.53 -25.18 -16.63
N GLY A 14 -14.31 -24.17 -17.47
CA GLY A 14 -15.38 -23.33 -18.02
C GLY A 14 -16.29 -22.78 -16.92
N GLU A 15 -17.60 -23.01 -17.06
CA GLU A 15 -18.62 -22.63 -16.08
C GLU A 15 -18.54 -23.43 -14.77
N ASP A 16 -17.91 -24.62 -14.75
CA ASP A 16 -17.72 -25.36 -13.50
C ASP A 16 -16.84 -24.61 -12.50
N LEU A 17 -16.13 -23.56 -12.94
CA LEU A 17 -15.42 -22.65 -12.05
C LEU A 17 -16.35 -21.90 -11.09
N LEU A 18 -17.62 -21.72 -11.47
CA LEU A 18 -18.65 -21.09 -10.64
C LEU A 18 -19.05 -21.98 -9.45
N LYS A 19 -18.80 -23.29 -9.50
CA LYS A 19 -19.08 -24.22 -8.40
C LYS A 19 -18.10 -23.99 -7.25
N SER A 20 -18.62 -23.90 -6.03
CA SER A 20 -17.86 -23.57 -4.80
C SER A 20 -16.61 -24.43 -4.58
N GLU A 21 -16.65 -25.71 -4.97
CA GLU A 21 -15.52 -26.64 -4.90
C GLU A 21 -14.32 -26.25 -5.80
N ASN A 22 -14.58 -25.58 -6.92
CA ASN A 22 -13.56 -25.12 -7.86
C ASN A 22 -13.11 -23.68 -7.60
N GLN A 23 -13.93 -22.86 -6.92
CA GLN A 23 -13.55 -21.50 -6.55
C GLN A 23 -12.30 -21.45 -5.66
N ARG A 24 -12.08 -22.45 -4.80
CA ARG A 24 -10.83 -22.54 -4.00
C ARG A 24 -9.60 -22.66 -4.89
N LYS A 25 -9.67 -23.42 -5.98
CA LYS A 25 -8.54 -23.55 -6.92
C LYS A 25 -8.23 -22.22 -7.59
N LEU A 26 -9.25 -21.45 -7.97
CA LEU A 26 -9.08 -20.10 -8.51
C LEU A 26 -8.38 -19.17 -7.51
N GLU A 27 -8.81 -19.19 -6.25
CA GLU A 27 -8.21 -18.38 -5.18
C GLU A 27 -6.73 -18.75 -4.96
N ASP A 28 -6.43 -20.04 -4.81
CA ASP A 28 -5.10 -20.54 -4.48
C ASP A 28 -4.11 -20.41 -5.64
N LEU A 29 -4.56 -20.64 -6.87
CA LEU A 29 -3.68 -20.64 -8.04
C LEU A 29 -3.44 -19.23 -8.57
N VAL A 30 -4.47 -18.39 -8.59
CA VAL A 30 -4.47 -17.09 -9.26
C VAL A 30 -4.67 -15.95 -8.27
N LEU A 31 -5.88 -15.78 -7.72
CA LEU A 31 -6.30 -14.51 -7.09
C LEU A 31 -5.43 -14.12 -5.89
N SER A 32 -5.12 -15.06 -5.00
CA SER A 32 -4.33 -14.80 -3.78
C SER A 32 -2.90 -14.34 -4.08
N LYS A 33 -2.39 -14.58 -5.30
CA LYS A 33 -1.02 -14.26 -5.72
C LYS A 33 -0.91 -12.92 -6.45
N ILE A 34 -2.00 -12.40 -7.00
CA ILE A 34 -2.04 -11.10 -7.69
C ILE A 34 -1.69 -10.00 -6.70
N LYS A 35 -0.64 -9.22 -6.95
CA LYS A 35 -0.20 -8.14 -6.06
C LYS A 35 0.17 -6.86 -6.78
N ARG A 36 0.56 -6.94 -8.05
CA ARG A 36 1.11 -5.82 -8.80
C ARG A 36 0.09 -5.25 -9.77
N LYS A 37 0.26 -3.97 -10.09
CA LYS A 37 -0.55 -3.25 -11.07
C LYS A 37 -0.68 -4.03 -12.38
N GLU A 38 0.44 -4.51 -12.92
CA GLU A 38 0.50 -5.19 -14.21
C GLU A 38 -0.27 -6.52 -14.20
N ASP A 39 -0.29 -7.21 -13.05
CA ASP A 39 -1.06 -8.45 -12.88
C ASP A 39 -2.56 -8.15 -12.99
N PHE A 40 -3.05 -7.11 -12.31
CA PHE A 40 -4.45 -6.71 -12.38
C PHE A 40 -4.86 -6.26 -13.77
N GLN A 41 -4.07 -5.39 -14.42
CA GLN A 41 -4.37 -4.91 -15.77
C GLN A 41 -4.48 -6.07 -16.75
N SER A 42 -3.48 -6.95 -16.76
CA SER A 42 -3.44 -8.12 -17.64
C SER A 42 -4.65 -9.04 -17.44
N ILE A 43 -5.04 -9.30 -16.19
CA ILE A 43 -6.18 -10.17 -15.90
C ILE A 43 -7.51 -9.47 -16.18
N ASN A 44 -7.65 -8.20 -15.84
CA ASN A 44 -8.88 -7.43 -16.10
C ASN A 44 -9.18 -7.36 -17.60
N ASP A 45 -8.17 -7.09 -18.43
CA ASP A 45 -8.32 -7.06 -19.88
C ASP A 45 -8.73 -8.42 -20.46
N PHE A 46 -8.19 -9.50 -19.90
CA PHE A 46 -8.62 -10.84 -20.26
C PHE A 46 -10.07 -11.10 -19.83
N VAL A 47 -10.46 -10.76 -18.60
CA VAL A 47 -11.84 -10.93 -18.10
C VAL A 47 -12.84 -10.16 -18.97
N LYS A 48 -12.53 -8.92 -19.39
CA LYS A 48 -13.37 -8.13 -20.32
C LYS A 48 -13.63 -8.85 -21.64
N SER A 49 -12.67 -9.64 -22.13
CA SER A 49 -12.76 -10.37 -23.40
C SER A 49 -13.57 -11.68 -23.34
N LEU A 50 -14.02 -12.10 -22.15
CA LEU A 50 -14.82 -13.32 -22.01
C LEU A 50 -16.24 -13.11 -22.53
N ASP A 51 -16.70 -14.05 -23.38
CA ASP A 51 -18.07 -14.06 -23.92
C ASP A 51 -19.12 -14.47 -22.88
N ASN A 52 -18.74 -15.36 -21.96
CA ASN A 52 -19.65 -15.85 -20.92
C ASN A 52 -19.89 -14.78 -19.85
N TYR A 53 -21.10 -14.23 -19.82
CA TYR A 53 -21.48 -13.16 -18.90
C TYR A 53 -21.34 -13.55 -17.42
N GLU A 54 -21.87 -14.70 -17.01
CA GLU A 54 -21.87 -15.11 -15.60
C GLU A 54 -20.44 -15.35 -15.09
N LEU A 55 -19.62 -16.03 -15.88
CA LEU A 55 -18.21 -16.25 -15.55
C LEU A 55 -17.42 -14.94 -15.52
N ARG A 56 -17.67 -14.05 -16.48
CA ARG A 56 -17.04 -12.73 -16.54
C ARG A 56 -17.36 -11.90 -15.30
N ASP A 57 -18.63 -11.82 -14.94
CA ASP A 57 -19.09 -11.06 -13.77
C ASP A 57 -18.50 -11.65 -12.47
N PHE A 58 -18.57 -12.98 -12.30
CA PHE A 58 -17.95 -13.65 -11.16
C PHE A 58 -16.46 -13.35 -11.01
N LEU A 59 -15.68 -13.47 -12.10
CA LEU A 59 -14.25 -13.20 -12.08
C LEU A 59 -13.95 -11.72 -11.81
N TYR A 60 -14.78 -10.82 -12.33
CA TYR A 60 -14.67 -9.39 -12.08
C TYR A 60 -14.88 -9.05 -10.60
N GLN A 61 -15.93 -9.59 -9.97
CA GLN A 61 -16.15 -9.41 -8.53
C GLN A 61 -14.98 -9.94 -7.70
N LYS A 62 -14.41 -11.09 -8.09
CA LYS A 62 -13.23 -11.66 -7.43
C LYS A 62 -11.97 -10.80 -7.59
N LEU A 63 -11.80 -10.12 -8.71
CA LEU A 63 -10.73 -9.15 -8.90
C LEU A 63 -10.90 -7.92 -8.01
N LEU A 64 -12.12 -7.38 -7.89
CA LEU A 64 -12.43 -6.26 -6.99
C LEU A 64 -12.16 -6.64 -5.52
N GLU A 65 -12.67 -7.79 -5.08
CA GLU A 65 -12.38 -8.38 -3.76
C GLU A 65 -10.87 -8.41 -3.50
N ARG A 66 -10.11 -8.92 -4.46
CA ARG A 66 -8.65 -9.04 -4.33
C ARG A 66 -7.97 -7.68 -4.29
N PHE A 67 -8.36 -6.73 -5.13
CA PHE A 67 -7.83 -5.38 -5.16
C PHE A 67 -8.02 -4.68 -3.81
N PHE A 68 -9.25 -4.65 -3.30
CA PHE A 68 -9.55 -3.99 -2.03
C PHE A 68 -8.86 -4.66 -0.84
N LYS A 69 -8.67 -5.98 -0.90
CA LYS A 69 -7.90 -6.73 0.11
C LYS A 69 -6.46 -6.25 0.22
N LEU A 70 -5.82 -5.81 -0.87
CA LEU A 70 -4.46 -5.24 -0.82
C LEU A 70 -4.40 -3.93 -0.02
N PHE A 71 -5.51 -3.19 0.01
CA PHE A 71 -5.68 -1.99 0.82
C PHE A 71 -6.19 -2.27 2.24
N ASN A 72 -6.34 -3.54 2.65
CA ASN A 72 -6.99 -3.96 3.89
C ASN A 72 -8.46 -3.51 4.00
N LEU A 73 -9.15 -3.47 2.86
CA LEU A 73 -10.57 -3.21 2.76
C LEU A 73 -11.31 -4.51 2.47
N VAL A 74 -12.57 -4.59 2.90
CA VAL A 74 -13.46 -5.72 2.57
C VAL A 74 -14.46 -5.21 1.55
N TYR A 75 -14.51 -5.86 0.39
CA TYR A 75 -15.50 -5.59 -0.66
C TYR A 75 -16.23 -6.89 -0.96
N ILE A 76 -17.54 -6.94 -0.74
CA ILE A 76 -18.39 -8.11 -0.99
C ILE A 76 -19.75 -7.59 -1.41
N ASP A 77 -20.33 -8.15 -2.48
CA ASP A 77 -21.67 -7.81 -2.98
C ASP A 77 -21.88 -6.28 -3.06
N GLU A 78 -20.97 -5.58 -3.75
CA GLU A 78 -20.97 -4.11 -3.94
C GLU A 78 -20.87 -3.28 -2.65
N ASN A 79 -20.62 -3.92 -1.50
CA ASN A 79 -20.43 -3.22 -0.23
C ASN A 79 -18.95 -3.12 0.10
N LEU A 80 -18.43 -1.90 0.14
CA LEU A 80 -17.08 -1.62 0.62
C LEU A 80 -17.12 -1.30 2.12
N LYS A 81 -16.22 -1.92 2.89
CA LYS A 81 -16.16 -1.82 4.36
C LYS A 81 -14.75 -1.49 4.86
N TYR A 82 -14.68 -0.58 5.84
CA TYR A 82 -13.49 -0.22 6.59
C TYR A 82 -13.83 0.00 8.08
N GLY A 83 -13.30 -0.85 8.96
CA GLY A 83 -13.70 -0.87 10.37
C GLY A 83 -15.20 -1.16 10.51
N ASP A 84 -15.91 -0.28 11.20
CA ASP A 84 -17.37 -0.39 11.40
C ASP A 84 -18.18 0.33 10.31
N GLN A 85 -17.51 1.07 9.42
CA GLN A 85 -18.16 1.81 8.34
C GLN A 85 -18.29 0.97 7.09
N LYS A 86 -19.42 1.13 6.39
CA LYS A 86 -19.66 0.52 5.08
C LYS A 86 -20.55 1.40 4.22
N TYR A 87 -20.42 1.29 2.91
CA TYR A 87 -21.35 1.86 1.95
C TYR A 87 -21.38 1.03 0.67
N THR A 88 -22.48 1.14 -0.08
CA THR A 88 -22.63 0.54 -1.39
C THR A 88 -21.90 1.39 -2.43
N ILE A 89 -21.15 0.72 -3.30
CA ILE A 89 -20.45 1.32 -4.42
C ILE A 89 -20.50 0.39 -5.62
N GLU A 90 -20.89 0.94 -6.75
CA GLU A 90 -20.82 0.28 -8.05
C GLU A 90 -19.52 0.70 -8.72
N ILE A 91 -18.76 -0.28 -9.21
CA ILE A 91 -17.47 -0.05 -9.87
C ILE A 91 -17.55 -0.73 -11.22
N ASP A 92 -17.48 0.07 -12.27
CA ASP A 92 -17.39 -0.43 -13.63
C ASP A 92 -15.94 -0.70 -14.05
N TYR A 93 -15.76 -1.34 -15.20
CA TYR A 93 -14.43 -1.67 -15.71
C TYR A 93 -13.49 -0.47 -15.87
N GLN A 94 -14.00 0.68 -16.31
CA GLN A 94 -13.20 1.89 -16.53
C GLN A 94 -12.75 2.52 -15.20
N THR A 95 -13.65 2.55 -14.23
CA THR A 95 -13.35 2.97 -12.85
C THR A 95 -12.33 2.03 -12.25
N PHE A 96 -12.48 0.72 -12.44
CA PHE A 96 -11.51 -0.25 -11.93
C PHE A 96 -10.13 -0.10 -12.58
N ASP A 97 -10.05 0.13 -13.89
CA ASP A 97 -8.78 0.43 -14.56
C ASP A 97 -8.07 1.64 -13.92
N SER A 98 -8.83 2.68 -13.60
CA SER A 98 -8.32 3.87 -12.90
C SER A 98 -7.90 3.59 -11.45
N LEU A 99 -8.62 2.71 -10.76
CA LEU A 99 -8.29 2.30 -9.39
C LEU A 99 -7.00 1.49 -9.32
N ILE A 100 -6.73 0.65 -10.33
CA ILE A 100 -5.50 -0.15 -10.41
C ILE A 100 -4.24 0.73 -10.38
N ASP A 101 -4.31 1.94 -10.93
CA ASP A 101 -3.19 2.90 -10.89
C ASP A 101 -2.78 3.28 -9.46
N LEU A 102 -3.71 3.25 -8.51
CA LEU A 102 -3.45 3.59 -7.10
C LEU A 102 -2.50 2.60 -6.42
N LEU A 103 -2.31 1.39 -6.96
CA LEU A 103 -1.41 0.38 -6.37
C LEU A 103 0.06 0.83 -6.34
N ASN A 104 0.45 1.74 -7.23
CA ASN A 104 1.82 2.26 -7.31
C ASN A 104 2.02 3.52 -6.46
N GLU A 105 0.95 4.08 -5.90
CA GLU A 105 0.98 5.35 -5.19
C GLU A 105 1.26 5.14 -3.71
N SER A 106 2.52 5.38 -3.30
CA SER A 106 2.97 5.13 -1.92
C SER A 106 2.25 5.96 -0.84
N GLU A 107 1.61 7.06 -1.23
CA GLU A 107 0.84 7.93 -0.33
C GLU A 107 -0.62 7.46 -0.15
N ILE A 108 -1.07 6.51 -0.98
CA ILE A 108 -2.45 6.01 -0.98
C ILE A 108 -2.53 4.75 -0.13
N ASN A 109 -3.31 4.82 0.95
CA ASN A 109 -3.60 3.70 1.82
C ASN A 109 -5.10 3.37 1.82
N GLY A 110 -5.49 2.29 2.52
CA GLY A 110 -6.90 1.86 2.53
C GLY A 110 -7.87 2.88 3.10
N GLU A 111 -7.46 3.69 4.08
CA GLU A 111 -8.31 4.76 4.60
C GLU A 111 -8.60 5.81 3.52
N ILE A 112 -7.56 6.21 2.78
CA ILE A 112 -7.67 7.16 1.67
C ILE A 112 -8.58 6.58 0.58
N VAL A 113 -8.33 5.34 0.13
CA VAL A 113 -9.17 4.69 -0.89
C VAL A 113 -10.63 4.62 -0.44
N PHE A 114 -10.86 4.17 0.80
CA PHE A 114 -12.21 4.05 1.37
C PHE A 114 -12.93 5.39 1.45
N TYR A 115 -12.30 6.46 1.92
CA TYR A 115 -13.02 7.74 2.03
C TYR A 115 -13.12 8.49 0.70
N LEU A 116 -12.17 8.29 -0.22
CA LEU A 116 -12.20 8.83 -1.57
C LEU A 116 -13.37 8.26 -2.39
N LEU A 117 -13.66 6.98 -2.20
CA LEU A 117 -14.77 6.27 -2.85
C LEU A 117 -16.10 6.42 -2.12
N SER A 118 -16.15 7.12 -0.99
CA SER A 118 -17.39 7.23 -0.21
C SER A 118 -18.42 8.13 -0.90
N ASN A 119 -19.70 7.82 -0.69
CA ASN A 119 -20.81 8.64 -1.16
C ASN A 119 -20.88 10.01 -0.45
N ASP A 120 -20.17 10.19 0.68
CA ASP A 120 -20.10 11.45 1.40
C ASP A 120 -19.10 12.43 0.77
N LEU A 121 -19.61 13.54 0.25
CA LEU A 121 -18.79 14.60 -0.36
C LEU A 121 -17.81 15.21 0.65
N ARG A 122 -18.19 15.34 1.92
CA ARG A 122 -17.33 15.94 2.94
C ARG A 122 -16.08 15.09 3.19
N SER A 123 -16.25 13.78 3.33
CA SER A 123 -15.15 12.82 3.47
C SER A 123 -14.19 12.88 2.28
N ARG A 124 -14.73 12.93 1.06
CA ARG A 124 -13.93 13.06 -0.18
C ARG A 124 -13.11 14.35 -0.18
N ILE A 125 -13.71 15.49 0.19
CA ILE A 125 -13.02 16.78 0.28
C ILE A 125 -11.88 16.73 1.31
N GLU A 126 -12.09 16.12 2.47
CA GLU A 126 -11.04 16.02 3.50
C GLU A 126 -9.85 15.16 3.05
N ILE A 127 -10.10 14.04 2.36
CA ILE A 127 -9.03 13.24 1.74
C ILE A 127 -8.29 14.03 0.67
N ILE A 128 -9.00 14.74 -0.21
CA ILE A 128 -8.36 15.58 -1.23
C ILE A 128 -7.47 16.64 -0.58
N LYS A 129 -7.94 17.32 0.48
CA LYS A 129 -7.13 18.28 1.24
C LYS A 129 -5.90 17.62 1.86
N GLN A 130 -6.03 16.41 2.39
CA GLN A 130 -4.91 15.66 2.94
C GLN A 130 -3.85 15.34 1.87
N LEU A 131 -4.27 14.88 0.68
CA LEU A 131 -3.39 14.59 -0.44
C LEU A 131 -2.69 15.86 -0.96
N ILE A 132 -3.42 16.98 -1.09
CA ILE A 132 -2.85 18.25 -1.54
C ILE A 132 -1.87 18.83 -0.50
N LYS A 133 -2.19 18.74 0.80
CA LYS A 133 -1.26 19.16 1.88
C LYS A 133 0.03 18.34 1.89
N GLY A 134 0.00 17.09 1.42
CA GLY A 134 1.19 16.28 1.17
C GLY A 134 2.03 16.86 0.04
N ARG A 135 1.40 17.23 -1.08
CA ARG A 135 2.04 17.78 -2.29
C ARG A 135 2.61 19.20 -2.15
N SER A 136 2.10 20.01 -1.22
CA SER A 136 2.67 21.35 -0.96
C SER A 136 4.01 21.30 -0.21
N LYS A 137 4.44 20.11 0.20
CA LYS A 137 5.70 19.94 0.92
C LYS A 137 6.84 19.85 -0.07
N LYS A 138 7.89 20.62 0.16
CA LYS A 138 9.09 20.62 -0.66
C LYS A 138 9.82 19.28 -0.51
N GLU A 139 10.42 18.85 -1.60
CA GLU A 139 11.33 17.71 -1.58
C GLU A 139 12.57 18.01 -0.73
N TRP A 140 13.18 16.95 -0.21
CA TRP A 140 14.51 17.03 0.39
C TRP A 140 15.56 17.04 -0.70
N ASN A 141 16.43 18.05 -0.70
CA ASN A 141 17.67 17.95 -1.45
C ASN A 141 18.72 17.15 -0.64
N ASP A 142 19.77 16.71 -1.32
CA ASP A 142 20.76 15.81 -0.72
C ASP A 142 21.56 16.46 0.42
N GLU A 143 21.80 17.78 0.36
CA GLU A 143 22.53 18.52 1.41
C GLU A 143 21.69 18.71 2.67
N GLU A 144 20.43 19.12 2.53
CA GLU A 144 19.46 19.24 3.61
C GLU A 144 19.26 17.89 4.31
N LEU A 145 19.12 16.81 3.52
CA LEU A 145 18.92 15.46 4.04
C LEU A 145 20.16 14.99 4.82
N ARG A 146 21.36 15.23 4.30
CA ARG A 146 22.62 14.94 5.02
C ARG A 146 22.73 15.72 6.32
N SER A 147 22.44 17.02 6.28
CA SER A 147 22.46 17.89 7.47
C SER A 147 21.49 17.39 8.53
N PHE A 148 20.24 17.12 8.14
CA PHE A 148 19.23 16.54 9.02
C PHE A 148 19.68 15.23 9.66
N ILE A 149 20.17 14.27 8.85
CA ILE A 149 20.65 12.96 9.34
C ILE A 149 21.84 13.11 10.30
N ASN A 150 22.72 14.08 10.08
CA ASN A 150 23.87 14.33 10.95
C ASN A 150 23.47 14.94 12.29
N ASN A 151 22.35 15.68 12.33
CA ASN A 151 21.81 16.28 13.55
C ASN A 151 20.94 15.31 14.37
N LEU A 152 20.60 14.13 13.85
CA LEU A 152 19.86 13.12 14.59
C LEU A 152 20.71 12.52 15.72
N LYS A 153 20.08 12.28 16.87
CA LYS A 153 20.68 11.52 17.97
C LYS A 153 21.09 10.11 17.50
N PRO A 154 22.14 9.49 18.08
CA PRO A 154 22.64 8.20 17.64
C PRO A 154 21.58 7.10 17.53
N LEU A 155 20.69 6.98 18.51
CA LEU A 155 19.62 5.98 18.50
C LEU A 155 18.58 6.27 17.39
N THR A 156 18.23 7.53 17.16
CA THR A 156 17.32 7.95 16.08
C THR A 156 17.94 7.70 14.71
N LYS A 157 19.27 7.84 14.58
CA LYS A 157 20.01 7.52 13.37
C LYS A 157 20.03 6.01 13.09
N LYS A 158 20.28 5.18 14.12
CA LYS A 158 20.15 3.72 14.02
C LYS A 158 18.74 3.28 13.61
N PHE A 159 17.73 3.90 14.21
CA PHE A 159 16.33 3.66 13.86
C PHE A 159 16.02 4.00 12.39
N LEU A 160 16.46 5.16 11.92
CA LEU A 160 16.31 5.53 10.51
C LEU A 160 17.07 4.57 9.58
N GLY A 161 18.27 4.13 9.97
CA GLY A 161 19.04 3.12 9.25
C GLY A 161 18.30 1.80 9.09
N LEU A 162 17.77 1.27 10.20
CA LEU A 162 16.96 0.06 10.20
C LEU A 162 15.74 0.18 9.26
N LEU A 163 15.06 1.33 9.27
CA LEU A 163 13.96 1.60 8.34
C LEU A 163 14.42 1.71 6.89
N THR A 164 15.59 2.29 6.60
CA THR A 164 16.13 2.32 5.24
C THR A 164 16.49 0.92 4.73
N GLU A 165 16.97 0.04 5.59
CA GLU A 165 17.30 -1.35 5.25
C GLU A 165 16.05 -2.17 4.94
N LYS A 166 15.05 -2.11 5.82
CA LYS A 166 13.88 -2.99 5.77
C LYS A 166 12.68 -2.40 5.04
N GLY A 167 12.64 -1.08 4.87
CA GLY A 167 11.54 -0.34 4.22
C GLY A 167 10.34 -0.15 5.14
N LYS A 168 9.75 -1.25 5.62
CA LYS A 168 8.56 -1.26 6.50
C LYS A 168 8.75 -2.29 7.61
N LEU A 169 8.49 -1.91 8.86
CA LEU A 169 8.68 -2.77 10.02
C LEU A 169 7.54 -2.62 11.04
N PRO A 170 7.09 -3.71 11.70
CA PRO A 170 6.22 -3.60 12.86
C PRO A 170 7.01 -3.07 14.07
N SER A 171 6.30 -2.41 14.99
CA SER A 171 6.87 -1.80 16.20
C SER A 171 7.61 -2.82 17.07
N GLU A 172 7.11 -4.06 17.17
CA GLU A 172 7.75 -5.14 17.92
C GLU A 172 9.12 -5.53 17.35
N GLU A 173 9.25 -5.58 16.02
CA GLU A 173 10.53 -5.88 15.39
C GLU A 173 11.54 -4.74 15.60
N ILE A 174 11.08 -3.49 15.61
CA ILE A 174 11.92 -2.32 15.94
C ILE A 174 12.38 -2.37 17.40
N ILE A 175 11.48 -2.75 18.32
CA ILE A 175 11.80 -2.93 19.74
C ILE A 175 12.91 -3.96 19.90
N SER A 176 12.78 -5.12 19.24
CA SER A 176 13.78 -6.18 19.29
C SER A 176 15.12 -5.76 18.68
N ASN A 177 15.12 -5.19 17.48
CA ASN A 177 16.35 -4.83 16.77
C ASN A 177 17.13 -3.69 17.45
N LEU A 178 16.43 -2.76 18.12
CA LEU A 178 17.06 -1.61 18.77
C LEU A 178 17.13 -1.74 20.29
N ASN A 179 16.76 -2.90 20.84
CA ASN A 179 16.71 -3.18 22.28
C ASN A 179 15.95 -2.09 23.07
N LEU A 180 14.74 -1.76 22.62
CA LEU A 180 13.89 -0.73 23.23
C LEU A 180 13.04 -1.31 24.36
N LYS A 181 12.54 -0.45 25.26
CA LYS A 181 11.72 -0.90 26.39
C LYS A 181 10.29 -1.28 26.01
N ASN A 182 9.67 -0.54 25.10
CA ASN A 182 8.26 -0.72 24.70
C ASN A 182 7.88 0.12 23.47
N LYS A 183 6.62 0.00 23.01
CA LYS A 183 6.03 0.79 21.92
C LYS A 183 6.07 2.31 22.14
N LYS A 184 6.12 2.80 23.39
CA LYS A 184 6.28 4.24 23.66
C LYS A 184 7.66 4.73 23.25
N SER A 185 8.71 3.91 23.42
CA SER A 185 10.05 4.22 22.94
C SER A 185 10.09 4.35 21.41
N VAL A 186 9.40 3.45 20.70
CA VAL A 186 9.26 3.53 19.24
C VAL A 186 8.54 4.82 18.83
N SER A 187 7.44 5.16 19.51
CA SER A 187 6.69 6.39 19.24
C SER A 187 7.51 7.66 19.52
N ALA A 188 8.41 7.63 20.50
CA ALA A 188 9.35 8.71 20.75
C ALA A 188 10.38 8.88 19.62
N LEU A 189 10.87 7.78 19.04
CA LEU A 189 11.77 7.81 17.88
C LEU A 189 11.09 8.35 16.63
N VAL A 190 9.86 7.92 16.35
CA VAL A 190 9.02 8.49 15.28
C VAL A 190 8.85 10.00 15.50
N SER A 191 8.49 10.38 16.72
CA SER A 191 8.30 11.79 17.07
C SER A 191 9.59 12.61 16.94
N ALA A 192 10.75 12.01 17.21
CA ALA A 192 12.04 12.69 17.08
C ALA A 192 12.38 12.96 15.61
N ILE A 193 12.10 12.03 14.70
CA ILE A 193 12.28 12.28 13.26
C ILE A 193 11.31 13.36 12.78
N THR A 194 10.04 13.26 13.17
CA THR A 194 9.01 14.21 12.72
C THR A 194 9.20 15.61 13.28
N ARG A 195 9.59 15.76 14.56
CA ARG A 195 9.77 17.09 15.20
C ARG A 195 11.02 17.82 14.75
N ASN A 196 12.07 17.10 14.38
CA ASN A 196 13.31 17.71 13.91
C ASN A 196 13.28 18.00 12.40
N ALA A 197 12.30 17.46 11.67
CA ALA A 197 12.14 17.72 10.25
C ALA A 197 11.50 19.11 10.04
N PRO A 198 11.94 19.90 9.03
CA PRO A 198 11.27 21.14 8.68
C PRO A 198 9.80 20.89 8.31
N ASN A 199 8.91 21.77 8.79
CA ASN A 199 7.47 21.59 8.59
C ASN A 199 7.04 21.65 7.12
N ASP A 200 7.80 22.36 6.29
CA ASP A 200 7.59 22.52 4.86
C ASP A 200 8.17 21.37 4.01
N LYS A 201 8.82 20.36 4.61
CA LYS A 201 9.43 19.23 3.91
C LYS A 201 8.57 17.97 3.95
N GLU A 202 8.65 17.18 2.88
CA GLU A 202 7.98 15.87 2.80
C GLU A 202 8.35 14.98 3.99
N LYS A 203 7.42 14.14 4.46
CA LYS A 203 7.70 13.24 5.57
C LYS A 203 8.66 12.14 5.12
N LEU A 204 9.69 11.89 5.94
CA LEU A 204 10.64 10.80 5.70
C LEU A 204 10.12 9.45 6.18
N ILE A 205 9.24 9.43 7.19
CA ILE A 205 8.66 8.21 7.75
C ILE A 205 7.16 8.39 7.99
N PHE A 206 6.43 7.27 7.96
CA PHE A 206 5.00 7.18 8.21
C PHE A 206 4.76 6.12 9.29
N LYS A 207 3.83 6.39 10.20
CA LYS A 207 3.37 5.42 11.20
C LYS A 207 1.94 5.00 10.86
N GLU A 208 1.74 3.71 10.60
CA GLU A 208 0.46 3.11 10.22
C GLU A 208 0.11 2.00 11.21
N LYS A 209 -0.79 2.28 12.17
CA LYS A 209 -1.11 1.37 13.27
C LYS A 209 0.17 0.92 14.01
N GLU A 210 0.53 -0.35 13.85
CA GLU A 210 1.69 -0.99 14.45
C GLU A 210 2.96 -0.89 13.58
N TYR A 211 2.84 -0.49 12.32
CA TYR A 211 3.95 -0.45 11.37
C TYR A 211 4.53 0.96 11.22
N ILE A 212 5.82 1.00 10.88
CA ILE A 212 6.54 2.21 10.51
C ILE A 212 7.20 1.96 9.16
N THR A 213 6.95 2.88 8.23
CA THR A 213 7.39 2.80 6.83
C THR A 213 8.24 4.02 6.50
N ILE A 214 9.35 3.82 5.78
CA ILE A 214 10.13 4.93 5.22
C ILE A 214 9.56 5.35 3.87
N ASN A 215 9.62 6.64 3.57
CA ASN A 215 9.29 7.17 2.25
C ASN A 215 10.28 6.60 1.21
N GLY A 216 9.75 5.84 0.25
CA GLY A 216 10.53 5.14 -0.77
C GLY A 216 11.42 6.07 -1.59
N LYS A 217 10.97 7.30 -1.86
CA LYS A 217 11.71 8.33 -2.61
C LYS A 217 13.09 8.64 -2.02
N TYR A 218 13.21 8.55 -0.69
CA TYR A 218 14.43 8.91 0.03
C TYR A 218 15.20 7.69 0.55
N ARG A 219 14.61 6.49 0.51
CA ARG A 219 15.18 5.28 1.13
C ARG A 219 16.63 5.04 0.72
N ASP A 220 16.89 4.94 -0.58
CA ASP A 220 18.23 4.63 -1.11
C ASP A 220 19.23 5.76 -0.85
N LYS A 221 18.78 7.01 -0.94
CA LYS A 221 19.61 8.18 -0.64
C LYS A 221 20.06 8.17 0.81
N ILE A 222 19.13 8.00 1.75
CA ILE A 222 19.42 7.95 3.18
C ILE A 222 20.29 6.74 3.50
N PHE A 223 20.00 5.56 2.94
CA PHE A 223 20.81 4.35 3.12
C PHE A 223 22.27 4.57 2.74
N LYS A 224 22.51 5.15 1.56
CA LYS A 224 23.86 5.51 1.10
C LYS A 224 24.53 6.51 2.07
N MET A 225 23.83 7.56 2.46
CA MET A 225 24.36 8.58 3.38
C MET A 225 24.76 8.02 4.75
N LEU A 226 24.01 7.02 5.26
CA LEU A 226 24.30 6.37 6.53
C LEU A 226 25.48 5.40 6.43
N ASN A 227 25.67 4.74 5.29
CA ASN A 227 26.71 3.72 5.08
C ASN A 227 28.03 4.23 4.49
N ILE A 228 28.07 5.44 3.93
CA ILE A 228 29.32 6.06 3.44
C ILE A 228 30.32 6.31 4.59
N LYS A 229 29.87 6.44 5.85
CA LYS A 229 30.77 6.55 7.01
C LYS A 229 31.54 5.27 7.35
N ASN A 230 31.17 4.10 6.80
CA ASN A 230 31.84 2.83 7.10
C ASN A 230 32.97 2.47 6.10
N LYS A 231 33.36 3.39 5.19
CA LYS A 231 34.47 3.18 4.24
C LYS A 231 35.69 4.08 4.49
N ALA A 232 35.69 4.86 5.56
CA ALA A 232 36.79 5.76 5.93
C ALA A 232 37.30 5.51 7.36
N GLY A 233 37.48 4.22 7.69
CA GLY A 233 38.09 3.75 8.93
C GLY A 233 39.03 2.60 8.62
#